data_AF-A0A7W8BYF7-F1
#
_entry.id   AF-A0A7W8BYF7-F1
#
_cell.length_a   1.000
_cell.length_b   1.000
_cell.length_c   1.000
_cell.angle_alpha   90.00
_cell.angle_beta   90.00
_cell.angle_gamma   90.00
#
_symmetry.space_group_name_H-M   'P 1'
#
loop_
_entity.id
_entity.type
_entity.pdbx_description
1 polymer ?
#
loop_
_entity_poly.entity_id
_entity_poly.type
_entity_poly.pdbx_seq_one_letter_code
_entity_poly.pdbx_strand_id
1 'polypeptide(L)'
;MTQVQLDQTRLARLDDIAVAQSTSREAIINEALDSYLNDVSLLHAEVKAGRDSFTNGKAVPNEEVERYFSAKRADLKRMVVRK
;
A
#
# COMPACT_ATOMS: atom_id res chain seq x y z
N MET A 1 8.53 -13.96 -22.42
CA MET A 1 7.65 -14.85 -21.62
C MET A 1 8.27 -14.96 -20.24
N THR A 2 7.57 -14.48 -19.21
CA THR A 2 8.06 -14.54 -17.82
C THR A 2 7.41 -15.74 -17.14
N GLN A 3 8.21 -16.64 -16.57
CA GLN A 3 7.71 -17.83 -15.87
C GLN A 3 7.87 -17.64 -14.37
N VAL A 4 6.76 -17.66 -13.64
CA VAL A 4 6.73 -17.55 -12.17
C VAL A 4 6.31 -18.89 -11.60
N GLN A 5 7.09 -19.44 -10.66
CA GLN A 5 6.68 -20.63 -9.93
C GLN A 5 5.88 -20.24 -8.68
N LEU A 6 4.65 -20.73 -8.61
CA LEU A 6 3.76 -20.58 -7.47
C LEU A 6 3.42 -21.96 -6.93
N ASP A 7 3.34 -22.09 -5.60
CA ASP A 7 2.84 -23.30 -4.99
C ASP A 7 1.35 -23.53 -5.33
N GLN A 8 0.92 -24.78 -5.25
CA GLN A 8 -0.43 -25.19 -5.64
C GLN A 8 -1.53 -24.50 -4.80
N THR A 9 -1.25 -24.21 -3.52
CA THR A 9 -2.20 -23.54 -2.63
C THR A 9 -2.44 -22.09 -3.06
N ARG A 10 -1.39 -21.37 -3.45
CA ARG A 10 -1.51 -20.01 -3.99
C ARG A 10 -2.24 -19.98 -5.33
N LEU A 11 -1.99 -20.96 -6.20
CA LEU A 11 -2.70 -21.07 -7.48
C LEU A 11 -4.21 -21.27 -7.28
N ALA A 12 -4.61 -22.18 -6.40
CA ALA A 12 -6.02 -22.41 -6.08
C ALA A 12 -6.70 -21.15 -5.55
N ARG A 13 -6.03 -20.41 -4.65
CA ARG A 13 -6.57 -19.13 -4.15
C ARG A 13 -6.73 -18.09 -5.24
N LEU A 14 -5.79 -17.98 -6.17
CA LEU A 14 -5.90 -17.05 -7.29
C LEU A 14 -7.06 -17.43 -8.22
N ASP A 15 -7.35 -18.73 -8.38
CA ASP A 15 -8.52 -19.19 -9.11
C ASP A 15 -9.83 -18.83 -8.42
N ASP A 16 -9.91 -19.01 -7.11
CA ASP A 16 -11.10 -18.64 -6.33
C ASP A 16 -11.40 -17.13 -6.46
N ILE A 17 -10.34 -16.30 -6.43
CA ILE A 17 -10.46 -14.85 -6.62
C ILE A 17 -10.88 -14.53 -8.06
N ALA A 18 -10.31 -15.21 -9.06
CA ALA A 18 -10.66 -15.05 -10.47
C ALA A 18 -12.13 -15.32 -10.72
N VAL A 19 -12.65 -16.41 -10.15
CA VAL A 19 -14.07 -16.76 -10.20
C VAL A 19 -14.92 -15.70 -9.52
N ALA A 20 -14.56 -15.30 -8.30
CA ALA A 20 -15.32 -14.31 -7.53
C ALA A 20 -15.41 -12.94 -8.24
N GLN A 21 -14.36 -12.56 -8.98
CA GLN A 21 -14.27 -11.30 -9.71
C GLN A 21 -14.66 -11.42 -11.19
N SER A 22 -15.09 -12.60 -11.64
CA SER A 22 -15.42 -12.88 -13.06
C SER A 22 -14.31 -12.47 -14.03
N THR A 23 -13.06 -12.73 -13.64
CA THR A 23 -11.85 -12.37 -14.41
C THR A 23 -10.92 -13.58 -14.57
N SER A 24 -9.78 -13.41 -15.25
CA SER A 24 -8.78 -14.46 -15.39
C SER A 24 -7.71 -14.39 -14.29
N ARG A 25 -7.09 -15.54 -14.00
CA ARG A 25 -5.93 -15.60 -13.09
C ARG A 25 -4.79 -14.67 -13.55
N GLU A 26 -4.56 -14.61 -14.86
CA GLU A 26 -3.56 -13.73 -15.46
C GLU A 26 -3.87 -12.25 -15.20
N ALA A 27 -5.14 -11.85 -15.33
CA ALA A 27 -5.56 -10.47 -15.06
C ALA A 27 -5.31 -10.09 -13.59
N ILE A 28 -5.61 -10.97 -12.64
CA ILE A 28 -5.33 -10.73 -11.21
C ILE A 28 -3.83 -10.61 -10.95
N ILE A 29 -3.02 -11.47 -11.56
CA ILE A 29 -1.56 -11.41 -11.40
C ILE A 29 -1.02 -10.10 -11.95
N ASN A 30 -1.49 -9.68 -13.13
CA ASN A 30 -1.07 -8.42 -13.74
C ASN A 30 -1.52 -7.21 -12.90
N GLU A 31 -2.76 -7.19 -12.40
CA GLU A 31 -3.24 -6.13 -11.52
C GLU A 31 -2.42 -6.05 -10.23
N ALA A 32 -2.12 -7.19 -9.61
CA ALA A 32 -1.30 -7.25 -8.41
C ALA A 32 0.14 -6.75 -8.66
N LEU A 33 0.71 -7.09 -9.82
CA LEU A 33 2.03 -6.60 -10.23
C LEU A 33 2.01 -5.10 -10.51
N ASP A 34 0.99 -4.60 -11.21
CA ASP A 34 0.84 -3.18 -11.50
C ASP A 34 0.66 -2.37 -10.22
N SER A 35 -0.18 -2.84 -9.28
CA SER A 35 -0.31 -2.24 -7.95
C SER A 35 1.03 -2.22 -7.22
N TYR A 36 1.73 -3.36 -7.18
CA TYR A 36 3.02 -3.43 -6.50
C TYR A 36 4.06 -2.47 -7.09
N LEU A 37 4.18 -2.43 -8.42
CA LEU A 37 5.12 -1.54 -9.10
C LEU A 37 4.76 -0.06 -8.90
N ASN A 38 3.47 0.27 -8.96
CA ASN A 38 3.00 1.62 -8.70
C ASN A 38 3.26 2.03 -7.24
N ASP A 39 2.92 1.17 -6.28
CA ASP A 39 3.11 1.42 -4.85
C ASP A 39 4.60 1.56 -4.49
N VAL A 40 5.47 0.72 -5.07
CA VAL A 40 6.92 0.82 -4.90
C VAL A 40 7.45 2.13 -5.49
N SER A 41 6.98 2.53 -6.67
CA SER A 41 7.37 3.79 -7.31
C SER A 41 6.96 5.00 -6.46
N LEU A 42 5.72 4.99 -5.95
CA LEU A 42 5.21 6.00 -5.04
C LEU A 42 6.01 6.04 -3.74
N LEU A 43 6.27 4.89 -3.12
CA LEU A 43 7.07 4.81 -1.90
C LEU A 43 8.48 5.37 -2.12
N HIS A 44 9.13 5.03 -3.24
CA HIS A 44 10.44 5.57 -3.59
C HIS A 44 10.41 7.08 -3.76
N ALA A 45 9.37 7.62 -4.42
CA ALA A 45 9.19 9.05 -4.59
C ALA A 45 8.99 9.77 -3.24
N GLU A 46 8.15 9.24 -2.36
CA GLU A 46 7.89 9.79 -1.03
C GLU A 46 9.15 9.74 -0.14
N VAL A 47 9.88 8.63 -0.15
CA VAL A 47 11.15 8.52 0.60
C VAL A 47 12.18 9.53 0.08
N LYS A 48 12.28 9.71 -1.24
CA LYS A 48 13.16 10.72 -1.83
C LYS A 48 12.74 12.12 -1.41
N ALA A 49 11.45 12.46 -1.50
CA ALA A 49 10.93 13.76 -1.09
C ALA A 49 11.18 14.04 0.40
N GLY A 50 11.03 13.03 1.27
CA GLY A 50 11.37 13.13 2.68
C GLY A 50 12.85 13.38 2.93
N ARG A 51 13.73 12.66 2.22
CA ARG A 51 15.19 12.89 2.28
C ARG A 51 15.57 14.29 1.83
N ASP A 52 15.05 14.73 0.69
CA ASP A 52 15.30 16.07 0.15
C ASP A 52 14.80 17.15 1.12
N SER A 53 13.64 16.96 1.73
CA SER A 53 13.10 17.87 2.75
C SER A 53 14.00 17.95 3.99
N PHE A 54 14.48 16.80 4.47
CA PHE A 54 15.42 16.75 5.60
C PHE A 54 16.73 17.46 5.29
N THR A 55 17.35 17.17 4.13
CA THR A 55 18.59 17.83 3.70
C THR A 55 18.44 19.34 3.53
N ASN A 56 17.26 19.81 3.11
CA ASN A 56 16.94 21.24 3.00
C ASN A 56 16.50 21.88 4.33
N GLY A 57 16.71 21.22 5.47
CA GLY A 57 16.42 21.78 6.81
C GLY A 57 14.93 21.82 7.17
N LYS A 58 14.06 21.16 6.40
CA LYS A 58 12.61 21.07 6.65
C LYS A 58 12.25 19.82 7.46
N ALA A 59 13.11 19.43 8.39
CA ALA A 59 12.83 18.30 9.28
C ALA A 59 11.69 18.68 10.23
N VAL A 60 10.74 17.77 10.42
CA VAL A 60 9.62 17.96 11.36
C VAL A 60 10.04 17.42 12.73
N PRO A 61 9.90 18.19 13.82
CA PRO A 61 10.17 17.71 15.18
C PRO A 61 9.27 16.53 15.56
N ASN A 62 9.82 15.59 16.33
CA ASN A 62 9.09 14.39 16.79
C ASN A 62 7.77 14.76 17.49
N GLU A 63 7.79 15.78 18.35
CA GLU A 63 6.61 16.25 19.10
C GLU A 63 5.45 16.71 18.20
N GLU A 64 5.76 17.26 17.02
CA GLU A 64 4.77 17.68 16.04
C GLU A 64 4.17 16.48 15.31
N VAL A 65 5.01 15.50 14.98
CA VAL A 65 4.58 14.21 14.39
C VAL A 65 3.63 13.48 15.35
N GLU A 66 4.00 13.34 16.63
CA GLU A 66 3.18 12.67 17.64
C GLU A 66 1.84 13.37 17.85
N ARG A 67 1.85 14.71 17.85
CA ARG A 67 0.62 15.51 17.98
C ARG A 67 -0.31 15.29 16.81
N TYR A 68 0.22 15.32 15.58
CA TYR A 68 -0.55 15.08 14.36
C TYR A 68 -1.20 13.70 14.36
N PHE A 69 -0.44 12.63 14.62
CA PHE A 69 -0.98 11.28 14.62
C PHE A 69 -1.93 11.02 15.80
N SER A 70 -1.68 11.64 16.96
CA SER A 70 -2.62 11.56 18.09
C SER A 70 -3.97 12.20 17.75
N ALA A 71 -3.98 13.34 17.07
CA ALA A 71 -5.21 13.98 16.60
C ALA A 71 -5.95 13.09 15.57
N LYS A 72 -5.24 12.55 14.57
CA LYS A 72 -5.81 11.63 13.58
C LYS A 72 -6.42 10.37 14.21
N ARG A 73 -5.74 9.78 15.21
CA ARG A 73 -6.27 8.63 15.98
C ARG A 73 -7.56 9.00 16.71
N ALA A 74 -7.63 10.19 17.32
CA ALA A 74 -8.84 10.66 18.00
C ALA A 74 -10.00 10.89 17.02
N ASP A 75 -9.73 11.41 15.83
CA ASP A 75 -10.74 11.60 14.78
C ASP A 75 -11.32 10.27 14.30
N LEU A 76 -10.46 9.29 14.00
CA LEU A 76 -10.89 7.95 13.61
C LEU A 76 -11.78 7.30 14.67
N LYS A 77 -11.39 7.39 15.95
CA LYS A 77 -12.22 6.89 17.06
C LYS A 77 -13.59 7.56 17.10
N ARG A 78 -13.67 8.87 16.91
CA ARG A 78 -14.94 9.62 16.87
C ARG A 78 -15.84 9.23 15.69
N MET A 79 -15.25 8.86 14.55
CA MET A 79 -16.00 8.38 13.38
C MET A 79 -16.55 6.97 13.57
N VAL A 80 -15.80 6.09 14.25
CA VAL A 80 -16.24 4.71 14.53
C VAL A 80 -17.37 4.67 15.58
N VAL A 81 -17.35 5.58 16.56
CA VAL A 81 -18.38 5.65 17.63
C VAL A 81 -19.72 6.21 17.14
N ARG A 82 -19.78 6.82 15.95
CA ARG A 82 -21.01 7.38 15.36
C ARG A 82 -21.73 6.42 14.39
N LYS A 83 -21.28 5.17 14.28
CA LYS A 83 -21.98 4.09 13.56
C LYS A 83 -22.66 3.16 14.56
#